data_AF-A0A6A9SN37-F1
#
_entry.id   AF-A0A6A9SN37-F1
#
_cell.length_a   1.000
_cell.length_b   1.000
_cell.length_c   1.000
_cell.angle_alpha   90.00
_cell.angle_beta   90.00
_cell.angle_gamma   90.00
#
_symmetry.space_group_name_H-M   'P 1'
#
loop_
_entity.id
_entity.type
_entity.pdbx_description
1 polymer ?
#
loop_
_entity_poly.entity_id
_entity_poly.type
_entity_poly.pdbx_seq_one_letter_code
_entity_poly.pdbx_strand_id
1 'polypeptide(L)'
;MDSSEFIEAVRADNETALDRLGSEKALVATTRAALDRETVLETAAAAEARAAVTFEEWADDEADDEARAAFAETADTERDHSEQVSALGEMDAGDPSPDALHDYLRGLDDTAARVGAGLVARPLVASRSLLQVINFFVNEGDNAAAETFRDLRAETDEQVEAGTALLEQVSESDDDWERAAMAASEAIDAAYAEYADSLDSLGIDPKPVC
;
A
#
# COMPACT_ATOMS: atom_id res chain seq x y z
N MET A 1 24.14 -4.52 -0.36
CA MET A 1 23.15 -3.78 -1.18
C MET A 1 23.05 -2.36 -0.62
N ASP A 2 22.79 -1.35 -1.45
CA ASP A 2 22.45 0.00 -0.97
C ASP A 2 20.98 0.36 -1.22
N SER A 3 20.54 1.49 -0.65
CA SER A 3 19.18 2.03 -0.75
C SER A 3 18.65 2.06 -2.19
N SER A 4 19.47 2.51 -3.15
CA SER A 4 19.05 2.62 -4.54
C SER A 4 18.95 1.25 -5.21
N GLU A 5 19.93 0.38 -4.97
CA GLU A 5 19.93 -1.00 -5.46
C GLU A 5 18.73 -1.78 -4.92
N PHE A 6 18.33 -1.55 -3.67
CA PHE A 6 17.16 -2.20 -3.05
C PHE A 6 15.85 -1.84 -3.75
N ILE A 7 15.55 -0.54 -3.92
CA ILE A 7 14.32 -0.11 -4.59
C ILE A 7 14.28 -0.63 -6.02
N GLU A 8 15.41 -0.56 -6.74
CA GLU A 8 15.51 -1.06 -8.11
C GLU A 8 15.25 -2.57 -8.17
N ALA A 9 15.82 -3.35 -7.25
CA ALA A 9 15.59 -4.79 -7.17
C ALA A 9 14.11 -5.12 -6.91
N VAL A 10 13.51 -4.53 -5.86
CA VAL A 10 12.09 -4.77 -5.53
C VAL A 10 11.18 -4.41 -6.71
N ARG A 11 11.42 -3.28 -7.38
CA ARG A 11 10.62 -2.88 -8.55
C ARG A 11 10.81 -3.81 -9.74
N ALA A 12 12.05 -4.22 -10.03
CA ALA A 12 12.36 -5.08 -11.17
C ALA A 12 11.80 -6.49 -10.98
N ASP A 13 12.00 -7.09 -9.81
CA ASP A 13 11.55 -8.45 -9.51
C ASP A 13 10.01 -8.55 -9.49
N ASN A 14 9.33 -7.45 -9.15
CA ASN A 14 7.88 -7.39 -9.02
C ASN A 14 7.19 -6.57 -10.14
N GLU A 15 7.89 -6.23 -11.23
CA GLU A 15 7.40 -5.33 -12.28
C GLU A 15 6.02 -5.75 -12.81
N THR A 16 5.89 -7.04 -13.15
CA THR A 16 4.63 -7.58 -13.69
C THR A 16 3.48 -7.50 -12.68
N ALA A 17 3.73 -7.79 -11.40
CA ALA A 17 2.72 -7.72 -10.35
C ALA A 17 2.28 -6.26 -10.14
N LEU A 18 3.23 -5.33 -10.02
CA LEU A 18 2.97 -3.91 -9.84
C LEU A 18 2.22 -3.29 -11.03
N ASP A 19 2.53 -3.69 -12.26
CA ASP A 19 1.82 -3.22 -13.45
C ASP A 19 0.37 -3.73 -13.51
N ARG A 20 0.10 -4.95 -13.00
CA ARG A 20 -1.25 -5.50 -12.90
C ARG A 20 -2.08 -4.78 -11.85
N LEU A 21 -1.49 -4.60 -10.67
CA LEU A 21 -2.06 -3.84 -9.55
C LEU A 21 -2.33 -2.38 -9.93
N GLY A 22 -1.58 -1.83 -10.89
CA GLY A 22 -1.80 -0.49 -11.44
C GLY A 22 -2.67 -0.42 -12.69
N SER A 23 -3.31 -1.51 -13.11
CA SER A 23 -4.13 -1.51 -14.32
C SER A 23 -5.54 -0.95 -14.08
N GLU A 24 -6.27 -0.62 -15.15
CA GLU A 24 -7.68 -0.16 -15.06
C GLU A 24 -8.59 -1.18 -14.35
N LYS A 25 -8.20 -2.46 -14.33
CA LYS A 25 -8.93 -3.52 -13.63
C LYS A 25 -8.77 -3.47 -12.11
N ALA A 26 -7.80 -2.72 -11.58
CA ALA A 26 -7.55 -2.62 -10.15
C ALA A 26 -8.79 -2.13 -9.40
N LEU A 27 -9.41 -1.04 -9.87
CA LEU A 27 -10.65 -0.54 -9.27
C LEU A 27 -11.78 -1.57 -9.34
N VAL A 28 -11.91 -2.32 -10.43
CA VAL A 28 -12.92 -3.38 -10.55
C VAL A 28 -12.69 -4.45 -9.48
N ALA A 29 -11.44 -4.85 -9.25
CA ALA A 29 -11.09 -5.83 -8.23
C ALA A 29 -11.43 -5.31 -6.83
N THR A 30 -10.95 -4.11 -6.48
CA THR A 30 -11.09 -3.56 -5.12
C THR A 30 -12.53 -3.16 -4.77
N THR A 31 -13.33 -2.75 -5.77
CA THR A 31 -14.76 -2.39 -5.57
C THR A 31 -15.71 -3.55 -5.85
N ARG A 32 -15.20 -4.74 -6.19
CA ARG A 32 -16.02 -5.89 -6.64
C ARG A 32 -17.02 -5.49 -7.75
N ALA A 33 -16.53 -4.70 -8.72
CA ALA A 33 -17.27 -4.12 -9.84
C ALA A 33 -18.35 -3.07 -9.50
N ALA A 34 -18.48 -2.64 -8.24
CA ALA A 34 -19.32 -1.50 -7.86
C ALA A 34 -18.55 -0.18 -8.06
N LEU A 35 -18.47 0.26 -9.33
CA LEU A 35 -17.78 1.48 -9.74
C LEU A 35 -18.67 2.72 -9.60
N ASP A 36 -18.97 3.09 -8.37
CA ASP A 36 -19.62 4.34 -8.03
C ASP A 36 -18.77 5.13 -7.02
N ARG A 37 -19.07 6.43 -6.90
CA ARG A 37 -18.34 7.35 -6.03
C ARG A 37 -18.21 6.85 -4.59
N GLU A 38 -19.33 6.43 -4.01
CA GLU A 38 -19.43 6.08 -2.59
C GLU A 38 -18.57 4.86 -2.31
N THR A 39 -18.74 3.80 -3.11
CA THR A 39 -17.94 2.57 -2.98
C THR A 39 -16.43 2.84 -3.16
N VAL A 40 -16.04 3.71 -4.10
CA VAL A 40 -14.61 4.04 -4.29
C VAL A 40 -14.03 4.77 -3.08
N LEU A 41 -14.77 5.71 -2.48
CA LEU A 41 -14.35 6.41 -1.27
C LEU A 41 -14.29 5.46 -0.06
N GLU A 42 -15.31 4.63 0.14
CA GLU A 42 -15.37 3.60 1.19
C GLU A 42 -14.16 2.68 1.14
N THR A 43 -13.88 2.13 -0.04
CA THR A 43 -12.75 1.23 -0.24
C THR A 43 -11.41 1.92 -0.01
N ALA A 44 -11.26 3.17 -0.46
CA ALA A 44 -10.02 3.93 -0.26
C ALA A 44 -9.80 4.28 1.22
N ALA A 45 -10.81 4.83 1.91
CA ALA A 45 -10.69 5.16 3.33
C ALA A 45 -10.39 3.92 4.19
N ALA A 46 -11.01 2.78 3.84
CA ALA A 46 -10.74 1.51 4.50
C ALA A 46 -9.31 1.01 4.24
N ALA A 47 -8.73 1.26 3.07
CA ALA A 47 -7.35 0.89 2.78
C ALA A 47 -6.35 1.65 3.68
N GLU A 48 -6.53 2.97 3.81
CA GLU A 48 -5.65 3.78 4.66
C GLU A 48 -5.87 3.47 6.16
N ALA A 49 -7.11 3.19 6.57
CA ALA A 49 -7.39 2.76 7.95
C ALA A 49 -6.71 1.41 8.29
N ARG A 50 -6.69 0.44 7.36
CA ARG A 50 -5.96 -0.83 7.57
C ARG A 50 -4.47 -0.62 7.76
N ALA A 51 -3.89 0.29 6.98
CA ALA A 51 -2.48 0.64 7.07
C ALA A 51 -2.15 1.31 8.39
N ALA A 52 -2.95 2.30 8.80
CA ALA A 52 -2.81 2.97 10.09
C ALA A 52 -2.77 1.96 11.25
N VAL A 53 -3.71 1.01 11.29
CA VAL A 53 -3.74 -0.04 12.31
C VAL A 53 -2.50 -0.94 12.26
N THR A 54 -2.05 -1.36 11.08
CA THR A 54 -0.83 -2.19 10.96
C THR A 54 0.40 -1.47 11.50
N PHE A 55 0.57 -0.19 11.16
CA PHE A 55 1.72 0.57 11.64
C PHE A 55 1.63 0.93 13.12
N GLU A 56 0.43 1.15 13.65
CA GLU A 56 0.20 1.34 15.09
C GLU A 56 0.57 0.07 15.87
N GLU A 57 0.15 -1.10 15.41
CA GLU A 57 0.50 -2.39 16.01
C GLU A 57 2.02 -2.64 15.99
N TRP A 58 2.70 -2.31 14.88
CA TRP A 58 4.16 -2.42 14.82
C TRP A 58 4.86 -1.41 15.72
N ALA A 59 4.39 -0.16 15.80
CA ALA A 59 4.96 0.83 16.70
C ALA A 59 4.85 0.42 18.18
N ASP A 60 3.80 -0.30 18.56
CA ASP A 60 3.62 -0.80 19.93
C ASP A 60 4.60 -1.93 20.32
N ASP A 61 5.07 -2.71 19.35
CA ASP A 61 5.91 -3.91 19.56
C ASP A 61 7.33 -3.83 18.95
N GLU A 62 7.68 -2.73 18.29
CA GLU A 62 9.01 -2.56 17.70
C GLU A 62 10.08 -2.28 18.76
N ALA A 63 11.24 -2.94 18.67
CA ALA A 63 12.33 -2.78 19.62
C ALA A 63 13.31 -1.66 19.20
N ASP A 64 13.52 -1.48 17.90
CA ASP A 64 14.37 -0.45 17.33
C ASP A 64 13.69 0.93 17.43
N ASP A 65 14.35 1.92 18.04
CA ASP A 65 13.72 3.20 18.37
C ASP A 65 13.44 4.05 17.11
N GLU A 66 14.33 4.01 16.12
CA GLU A 66 14.19 4.69 14.84
C GLU A 66 13.04 4.08 14.01
N ALA A 67 12.97 2.75 13.90
CA ALA A 67 11.88 2.07 13.22
C ALA A 67 10.53 2.29 13.92
N ARG A 68 10.51 2.23 15.27
CA ARG A 68 9.31 2.51 16.05
C ARG A 68 8.75 3.90 15.76
N ALA A 69 9.62 4.91 15.71
CA ALA A 69 9.23 6.29 15.41
C ALA A 69 8.65 6.42 13.99
N ALA A 70 9.29 5.78 13.00
CA ALA A 70 8.82 5.81 11.62
C ALA A 70 7.47 5.10 11.45
N PHE A 71 7.24 3.98 12.15
CA PHE A 71 5.93 3.30 12.14
C PHE A 71 4.85 4.17 12.78
N ALA A 72 5.14 4.82 13.91
CA ALA A 72 4.18 5.72 14.55
C ALA A 72 3.83 6.92 13.65
N GLU A 73 4.82 7.55 13.02
CA GLU A 73 4.60 8.65 12.07
C GLU A 73 3.76 8.19 10.86
N THR A 74 4.09 7.01 10.30
CA THR A 74 3.32 6.46 9.19
C THR A 74 1.89 6.13 9.60
N ALA A 75 1.67 5.57 10.80
CA ALA A 75 0.33 5.31 11.32
C ALA A 75 -0.51 6.59 11.41
N ASP A 76 0.09 7.70 11.85
CA ASP A 76 -0.56 9.00 11.90
C ASP A 76 -0.89 9.53 10.50
N THR A 77 0.04 9.47 9.55
CA THR A 77 -0.20 9.85 8.15
C THR A 77 -1.36 9.08 7.52
N GLU A 78 -1.37 7.75 7.67
CA GLU A 78 -2.39 6.88 7.09
C GLU A 78 -3.77 7.11 7.75
N ARG A 79 -3.79 7.44 9.05
CA ARG A 79 -5.01 7.86 9.74
C ARG A 79 -5.54 9.18 9.18
N ASP A 80 -4.67 10.17 9.00
CA ASP A 80 -5.02 11.46 8.38
C ASP A 80 -5.53 11.28 6.95
N HIS A 81 -4.95 10.37 6.17
CA HIS A 81 -5.43 10.01 4.83
C HIS A 81 -6.84 9.42 4.88
N SER A 82 -7.06 8.46 5.78
CA SER A 82 -8.38 7.85 5.97
C SER A 82 -9.44 8.89 6.35
N GLU A 83 -9.12 9.82 7.25
CA GLU A 83 -9.99 10.92 7.67
C GLU A 83 -10.32 11.87 6.51
N GLN A 84 -9.31 12.24 5.71
CA GLN A 84 -9.50 13.09 4.52
C GLN A 84 -10.42 12.45 3.48
N VAL A 85 -10.24 11.16 3.19
CA VAL A 85 -11.11 10.42 2.25
C VAL A 85 -12.52 10.28 2.82
N SER A 86 -12.64 9.97 4.12
CA SER A 86 -13.93 9.87 4.81
C SER A 86 -14.70 11.19 4.77
N ALA A 87 -14.01 12.32 4.90
CA ALA A 87 -14.61 13.65 4.80
C ALA A 87 -15.16 13.95 3.38
N LEU A 88 -14.53 13.46 2.31
CA LEU A 88 -15.05 13.60 0.94
C LEU A 88 -16.37 12.85 0.71
N GLY A 89 -16.57 11.75 1.44
CA GLY A 89 -17.76 10.90 1.36
C GLY A 89 -18.82 11.18 2.42
N GLU A 90 -18.55 12.07 3.38
CA GLU A 90 -19.37 12.26 4.59
C GLU A 90 -19.69 10.93 5.31
N MET A 91 -18.68 10.06 5.39
CA MET A 91 -18.77 8.67 5.86
C MET A 91 -17.76 8.39 6.98
N ASP A 92 -17.80 7.18 7.53
CA ASP A 92 -16.81 6.65 8.48
C ASP A 92 -16.12 5.44 7.86
N ALA A 93 -14.78 5.42 7.87
CA ALA A 93 -13.99 4.29 7.38
C ALA A 93 -14.23 3.02 8.23
N GLY A 94 -14.68 3.18 9.48
CA GLY A 94 -14.90 2.08 10.41
C GLY A 94 -13.60 1.40 10.84
N ASP A 95 -13.72 0.13 11.21
CA ASP A 95 -12.59 -0.74 11.60
C ASP A 95 -12.49 -1.92 10.62
N PRO A 96 -11.90 -1.70 9.43
CA PRO A 96 -11.82 -2.72 8.40
C PRO A 96 -10.91 -3.87 8.81
N SER A 97 -11.37 -5.10 8.61
CA SER A 97 -10.53 -6.29 8.75
C SER A 97 -9.33 -6.21 7.79
N PRO A 98 -8.15 -6.74 8.15
CA PRO A 98 -7.00 -6.80 7.25
C PRO A 98 -7.35 -7.48 5.92
N ASP A 99 -6.75 -6.98 4.84
CA ASP A 99 -6.73 -7.64 3.53
C ASP A 99 -5.49 -8.54 3.43
N ALA A 100 -5.27 -9.23 2.31
CA ALA A 100 -4.19 -10.22 2.22
C ALA A 100 -2.80 -9.59 2.42
N LEU A 101 -2.60 -8.35 1.96
CA LEU A 101 -1.38 -7.59 2.20
C LEU A 101 -1.22 -7.33 3.70
N HIS A 102 -2.21 -6.73 4.36
CA HIS A 102 -2.09 -6.36 5.77
C HIS A 102 -2.07 -7.58 6.71
N ASP A 103 -2.71 -8.69 6.34
CA ASP A 103 -2.57 -9.98 7.03
C ASP A 103 -1.12 -10.49 6.96
N TYR A 104 -0.49 -10.39 5.79
CA TYR A 104 0.93 -10.74 5.63
C TYR A 104 1.82 -9.83 6.48
N LEU A 105 1.63 -8.51 6.39
CA LEU A 105 2.42 -7.52 7.14
C LEU A 105 2.32 -7.75 8.65
N ARG A 106 1.11 -7.94 9.19
CA ARG A 106 0.91 -8.18 10.63
C ARG A 106 1.53 -9.49 11.14
N GLY A 107 1.95 -10.38 10.24
CA GLY A 107 2.71 -11.59 10.57
C GLY A 107 4.24 -11.40 10.62
N LEU A 108 4.76 -10.20 10.32
CA LEU A 108 6.19 -9.91 10.35
C LEU A 108 6.64 -9.42 11.72
N ASP A 109 7.76 -9.98 12.20
CA ASP A 109 8.36 -9.64 13.50
C ASP A 109 9.79 -9.06 13.38
N ASP A 110 10.43 -9.15 12.22
CA ASP A 110 11.79 -8.66 11.98
C ASP A 110 11.76 -7.21 11.48
N THR A 111 12.56 -6.34 12.10
CA THR A 111 12.59 -4.89 11.80
C THR A 111 12.89 -4.61 10.34
N ALA A 112 13.92 -5.25 9.74
CA ALA A 112 14.27 -5.03 8.34
C ALA A 112 13.17 -5.53 7.40
N ALA A 113 12.55 -6.67 7.71
CA ALA A 113 11.39 -7.19 6.98
C ALA A 113 10.18 -6.24 7.05
N ARG A 114 9.85 -5.71 8.23
CA ARG A 114 8.76 -4.73 8.42
C ARG A 114 9.02 -3.46 7.63
N VAL A 115 10.24 -2.92 7.66
CA VAL A 115 10.61 -1.72 6.89
C VAL A 115 10.51 -2.00 5.38
N GLY A 116 11.11 -3.09 4.89
CA GLY A 116 11.05 -3.44 3.47
C GLY A 116 9.63 -3.69 2.96
N ALA A 117 8.83 -4.45 3.70
CA ALA A 117 7.47 -4.79 3.29
C ALA A 117 6.46 -3.65 3.49
N GLY A 118 6.50 -3.01 4.66
CA GLY A 118 5.52 -1.98 5.03
C GLY A 118 5.88 -0.59 4.52
N LEU A 119 7.12 -0.14 4.67
CA LEU A 119 7.50 1.24 4.31
C LEU A 119 8.03 1.37 2.88
N VAL A 120 8.25 0.26 2.17
CA VAL A 120 8.64 0.30 0.75
C VAL A 120 7.62 -0.43 -0.13
N ALA A 121 7.35 -1.71 0.11
CA ALA A 121 6.50 -2.48 -0.79
C ALA A 121 5.02 -2.06 -0.77
N ARG A 122 4.42 -1.87 0.41
CA ARG A 122 3.04 -1.38 0.56
C ARG A 122 2.81 -0.04 -0.15
N PRO A 123 3.62 1.03 0.05
CA PRO A 123 3.42 2.28 -0.67
C PRO A 123 3.63 2.14 -2.19
N LEU A 124 4.51 1.24 -2.66
CA LEU A 124 4.59 0.91 -4.09
C LEU A 124 3.28 0.34 -4.65
N VAL A 125 2.59 -0.51 -3.89
CA VAL A 125 1.26 -1.05 -4.26
C VAL A 125 0.17 0.03 -4.14
N ALA A 126 0.16 0.79 -3.04
CA ALA A 126 -0.83 1.84 -2.79
C ALA A 126 -0.76 2.94 -3.86
N SER A 127 0.44 3.37 -4.25
CA SER A 127 0.66 4.37 -5.32
C SER A 127 0.03 3.96 -6.67
N ARG A 128 0.00 2.65 -6.96
CA ARG A 128 -0.66 2.09 -8.15
C ARG A 128 -2.18 2.14 -8.04
N SER A 129 -2.72 1.81 -6.88
CA SER A 129 -4.16 1.87 -6.60
C SER A 129 -4.69 3.31 -6.60
N LEU A 130 -3.98 4.22 -5.94
CA LEU A 130 -4.31 5.65 -5.88
C LEU A 130 -4.32 6.29 -7.27
N LEU A 131 -3.41 5.90 -8.17
CA LEU A 131 -3.45 6.38 -9.56
C LEU A 131 -4.78 6.03 -10.25
N GLN A 132 -5.32 4.84 -10.01
CA GLN A 132 -6.59 4.45 -10.61
C GLN A 132 -7.77 5.19 -9.98
N VAL A 133 -7.73 5.43 -8.66
CA VAL A 133 -8.72 6.27 -7.98
C VAL A 133 -8.71 7.70 -8.53
N ILE A 134 -7.53 8.29 -8.75
CA ILE A 134 -7.38 9.61 -9.41
C ILE A 134 -8.02 9.60 -10.80
N ASN A 135 -7.72 8.57 -11.62
CA ASN A 135 -8.30 8.45 -12.96
C ASN A 135 -9.83 8.35 -12.93
N PHE A 136 -10.39 7.61 -11.98
CA PHE A 136 -11.83 7.52 -11.77
C PHE A 136 -12.45 8.90 -11.49
N PHE A 137 -11.93 9.64 -10.52
CA PHE A 137 -12.48 10.97 -10.18
C PHE A 137 -12.29 12.00 -11.29
N VAL A 138 -11.18 11.93 -12.04
CA VAL A 138 -10.99 12.75 -13.25
C VAL A 138 -12.08 12.44 -14.29
N ASN A 139 -12.39 11.16 -14.52
CA ASN A 139 -13.41 10.75 -15.48
C ASN A 139 -14.83 11.15 -15.05
N GLU A 140 -15.12 11.11 -13.74
CA GLU A 140 -16.39 11.59 -13.17
C GLU A 140 -16.48 13.13 -13.13
N GLY A 141 -15.39 13.85 -13.41
CA GLY A 141 -15.33 15.30 -13.36
C GLY A 141 -15.28 15.87 -11.94
N ASP A 142 -15.01 15.05 -10.93
CA ASP A 142 -14.77 15.51 -9.57
C ASP A 142 -13.30 15.87 -9.36
N ASN A 143 -12.99 17.13 -9.65
CA ASN A 143 -11.64 17.64 -9.51
C ASN A 143 -11.19 17.74 -8.04
N ALA A 144 -12.10 17.91 -7.08
CA ALA A 144 -11.74 18.07 -5.68
C ALA A 144 -11.25 16.75 -5.10
N ALA A 145 -12.01 15.65 -5.29
CA ALA A 145 -11.55 14.33 -4.88
C ALA A 145 -10.26 13.92 -5.63
N ALA A 146 -10.19 14.19 -6.94
CA ALA A 146 -8.97 13.90 -7.70
C ALA A 146 -7.74 14.68 -7.20
N GLU A 147 -7.90 15.88 -6.65
CA GLU A 147 -6.81 16.66 -6.04
C GLU A 147 -6.38 16.04 -4.70
N THR A 148 -7.33 15.73 -3.81
CA THR A 148 -7.02 15.03 -2.55
C THR A 148 -6.26 13.72 -2.79
N PHE A 149 -6.69 12.88 -3.74
CA PHE A 149 -5.97 11.64 -4.03
C PHE A 149 -4.59 11.84 -4.67
N ARG A 150 -4.34 12.98 -5.34
CA ARG A 150 -3.00 13.31 -5.82
C ARG A 150 -2.07 13.66 -4.67
N ASP A 151 -2.56 14.39 -3.68
CA ASP A 151 -1.79 14.74 -2.49
C ASP A 151 -1.44 13.48 -1.68
N LEU A 152 -2.44 12.63 -1.40
CA LEU A 152 -2.24 11.32 -0.75
C LEU A 152 -1.21 10.46 -1.49
N ARG A 153 -1.29 10.41 -2.83
CA ARG A 153 -0.33 9.64 -3.64
C ARG A 153 1.08 10.23 -3.59
N ALA A 154 1.23 11.55 -3.52
CA ALA A 154 2.53 12.19 -3.38
C ALA A 154 3.17 11.84 -2.03
N GLU A 155 2.41 11.94 -0.94
CA GLU A 155 2.86 11.56 0.41
C GLU A 155 3.19 10.05 0.49
N THR A 156 2.39 9.20 -0.15
CA THR A 156 2.68 7.75 -0.29
C THR A 156 3.97 7.50 -1.08
N ASP A 157 4.22 8.25 -2.16
CA ASP A 157 5.45 8.11 -2.96
C ASP A 157 6.68 8.57 -2.12
N GLU A 158 6.53 9.57 -1.25
CA GLU A 158 7.58 10.04 -0.31
C GLU A 158 7.90 8.99 0.78
N GLN A 159 6.91 8.21 1.24
CA GLN A 159 7.13 7.11 2.19
C GLN A 159 8.14 6.08 1.67
N VAL A 160 8.17 5.80 0.37
CA VAL A 160 9.14 4.85 -0.23
C VAL A 160 10.57 5.33 -0.01
N GLU A 161 10.82 6.63 -0.19
CA GLU A 161 12.14 7.22 0.01
C GLU A 161 12.53 7.19 1.49
N ALA A 162 11.60 7.55 2.38
CA ALA A 162 11.81 7.52 3.83
C ALA A 162 12.07 6.10 4.34
N GLY A 163 11.27 5.12 3.92
CA GLY A 163 11.39 3.71 4.29
C GLY A 163 12.71 3.11 3.83
N THR A 164 13.18 3.47 2.64
CA THR A 164 14.47 2.99 2.15
C THR A 164 15.64 3.62 2.91
N ALA A 165 15.57 4.92 3.23
CA ALA A 165 16.56 5.59 4.05
C ALA A 165 16.60 5.03 5.49
N LEU A 166 15.46 4.60 6.03
CA LEU A 166 15.40 3.89 7.30
C LEU A 166 16.01 2.50 7.20
N LEU A 167 15.74 1.76 6.11
CA LEU A 167 16.32 0.44 5.90
C LEU A 167 17.85 0.46 5.94
N GLU A 168 18.47 1.50 5.37
CA GLU A 168 19.92 1.71 5.44
C GLU A 168 20.44 1.94 6.86
N GLN A 169 19.61 2.52 7.74
CA GLN A 169 19.98 2.77 9.14
C GLN A 169 19.86 1.51 10.00
N VAL A 170 18.81 0.70 9.79
CA VAL A 170 18.52 -0.49 10.61
C VAL A 170 19.21 -1.76 10.10
N SER A 171 19.70 -1.77 8.86
CA SER A 171 20.42 -2.92 8.31
C SER A 171 21.88 -2.94 8.76
N GLU A 172 22.27 -4.01 9.45
CA GLU A 172 23.65 -4.21 9.92
C GLU A 172 24.48 -5.11 8.98
N SER A 173 23.80 -5.83 8.08
CA SER A 173 24.36 -6.89 7.23
C SER A 173 23.63 -7.04 5.90
N ASP A 174 24.28 -7.69 4.93
CA ASP A 174 23.63 -8.06 3.66
C ASP A 174 22.43 -9.02 3.88
N ASP A 175 22.42 -9.80 4.97
CA ASP A 175 21.30 -10.69 5.30
C ASP A 175 20.03 -9.89 5.68
N ASP A 176 20.17 -8.68 6.24
CA ASP A 176 19.03 -7.81 6.58
C ASP A 176 18.38 -7.26 5.32
N TRP A 177 19.21 -6.83 4.37
CA TRP A 177 18.82 -6.40 3.04
C TRP A 177 18.10 -7.50 2.25
N GLU A 178 18.60 -8.74 2.28
CA GLU A 178 17.94 -9.89 1.66
C GLU A 178 16.58 -10.20 2.31
N ARG A 179 16.50 -10.16 3.65
CA ARG A 179 15.23 -10.33 4.39
C ARG A 179 14.21 -9.27 4.03
N ALA A 180 14.61 -8.00 3.97
CA ALA A 180 13.75 -6.90 3.57
C ALA A 180 13.24 -7.06 2.13
N ALA A 181 14.09 -7.50 1.19
CA ALA A 181 13.72 -7.66 -0.22
C ALA A 181 12.76 -8.83 -0.44
N MET A 182 13.00 -9.94 0.28
CA MET A 182 12.09 -11.09 0.28
C MET A 182 10.72 -10.70 0.86
N ALA A 183 10.70 -10.01 2.00
CA ALA A 183 9.45 -9.58 2.63
C ALA A 183 8.68 -8.57 1.76
N ALA A 184 9.40 -7.65 1.11
CA ALA A 184 8.83 -6.73 0.14
C ALA A 184 8.14 -7.44 -1.03
N SER A 185 8.81 -8.46 -1.58
CA SER A 185 8.27 -9.22 -2.72
C SER A 185 7.06 -10.06 -2.31
N GLU A 186 7.12 -10.72 -1.15
CA GLU A 186 6.00 -11.49 -0.60
C GLU A 186 4.78 -10.62 -0.29
N ALA A 187 4.98 -9.38 0.19
CA ALA A 187 3.90 -8.42 0.38
C ALA A 187 3.23 -8.05 -0.96
N ILE A 188 4.01 -7.75 -2.00
CA ILE A 188 3.48 -7.44 -3.33
C ILE A 188 2.73 -8.65 -3.91
N ASP A 189 3.27 -9.86 -3.72
CA ASP A 189 2.63 -11.10 -4.13
C ASP A 189 1.30 -11.33 -3.40
N ALA A 190 1.22 -11.04 -2.09
CA ALA A 190 -0.02 -11.14 -1.32
C ALA A 190 -1.10 -10.21 -1.89
N ALA A 191 -0.75 -8.95 -2.17
CA ALA A 191 -1.67 -7.99 -2.81
C ALA A 191 -2.09 -8.45 -4.21
N TYR A 192 -1.14 -8.95 -5.01
CA TYR A 192 -1.41 -9.43 -6.36
C TYR A 192 -2.30 -10.67 -6.37
N ALA A 193 -2.11 -11.60 -5.44
CA ALA A 193 -2.94 -12.79 -5.28
C ALA A 193 -4.40 -12.41 -4.97
N GLU A 194 -4.63 -11.50 -4.02
CA GLU A 194 -5.98 -11.04 -3.71
C GLU A 194 -6.64 -10.29 -4.86
N TYR A 195 -5.88 -9.45 -5.58
CA TYR A 195 -6.35 -8.82 -6.83
C TYR A 195 -6.77 -9.88 -7.86
N ALA A 196 -5.95 -10.92 -8.07
CA ALA A 196 -6.21 -11.96 -9.04
C ALA A 196 -7.44 -12.79 -8.66
N ASP A 197 -7.56 -13.18 -7.40
CA ASP A 197 -8.71 -13.93 -6.86
C ASP A 197 -10.00 -13.11 -6.94
N SER A 198 -9.92 -11.80 -6.65
CA SER A 198 -11.05 -10.89 -6.77
C SER A 198 -11.57 -10.83 -8.21
N LEU A 199 -10.68 -10.72 -9.20
CA LEU A 199 -11.07 -10.74 -10.61
C LEU A 199 -11.61 -12.09 -11.07
N ASP A 200 -10.99 -13.20 -10.66
CA ASP A 200 -11.46 -14.54 -11.01
C ASP A 200 -12.88 -14.79 -10.45
N SER A 201 -13.15 -14.33 -9.23
CA SER A 201 -14.49 -14.40 -8.61
C SER A 201 -15.57 -13.65 -9.39
N LEU A 202 -15.17 -12.63 -10.17
CA LEU A 202 -16.02 -11.85 -11.07
C LEU A 202 -16.08 -12.44 -12.49
N GLY A 203 -15.35 -13.54 -12.75
CA GLY A 203 -15.22 -14.15 -14.08
C GLY A 203 -14.37 -13.33 -15.05
N ILE A 204 -13.47 -12.48 -14.53
CA ILE A 204 -12.57 -11.63 -15.30
C ILE A 204 -11.16 -12.23 -15.25
N ASP A 205 -10.53 -12.42 -16.42
CA ASP A 205 -9.14 -12.87 -16.46
C ASP A 205 -8.22 -11.81 -15.83
N PRO A 206 -7.43 -12.14 -14.77
CA PRO A 206 -6.49 -11.21 -14.15
C PRO A 206 -5.31 -10.89 -15.06
N LYS A 207 -5.01 -11.77 -16.04
CA LYS A 207 -4.07 -11.49 -17.12
C LYS A 207 -4.81 -10.67 -18.19
N PRO A 208 -4.15 -9.72 -18.86
CA PRO A 208 -4.73 -9.02 -19.97
C PRO A 208 -4.71 -10.00 -21.14
N VAL A 209 -5.63 -9.79 -22.07
CA VAL A 209 -5.46 -10.38 -23.39
C VAL A 209 -4.22 -9.68 -23.98
N CYS A 210 -3.13 -10.43 -24.17
CA CYS A 210 -1.93 -9.95 -24.86
C CYS A 210 -2.26 -9.50 -26.29
#